data_AF-A0A385SQP7-F1
#
_entry.id   AF-A0A385SQP7-F1
#
_cell.length_a   1.000
_cell.length_b   1.000
_cell.length_c   1.000
_cell.angle_alpha   90.00
_cell.angle_beta   90.00
_cell.angle_gamma   90.00
#
_symmetry.space_group_name_H-M   'P 1'
#
loop_
_entity.id
_entity.type
_entity.pdbx_description
1 polymer ?
#
loop_
_entity_poly.entity_id
_entity_poly.type
_entity_poly.pdbx_seq_one_letter_code
_entity_poly.pdbx_strand_id
1 'polypeptide(L)'
;MTTLPKFLLLLTLLIMGAYVNHNAASRMEQQRRRQQRMAKLKANATAEDYAFMKKVLNMSAAFTDAANDAPPTSLVVKDGKVIGEGRDRSAQLIDPSAHGEMEAVKAACNYSGATTLEGSVLYTSSKPCPMCLALLYMVDVERIVYYMPSDTTQMKAANASNRRVSEALKQDPAYRPIPELVLQPSDLEKFAGDDGWIKR
;
A
#
# COMPACT_ATOMS: atom_id res chain seq x y z
N MET A 1 -18.78 -52.99 -21.70
CA MET A 1 -18.25 -52.41 -20.44
C MET A 1 -17.44 -51.12 -20.71
N THR A 2 -18.03 -50.07 -21.29
CA THR A 2 -17.29 -48.82 -21.67
C THR A 2 -18.02 -47.52 -21.34
N THR A 3 -19.10 -47.54 -20.55
CA THR A 3 -19.92 -46.36 -20.21
C THR A 3 -19.46 -45.62 -18.95
N LEU A 4 -18.78 -46.30 -18.03
CA LEU A 4 -18.24 -45.73 -16.80
C LEU A 4 -17.26 -44.55 -17.00
N PRO A 5 -16.30 -44.56 -17.95
CA PRO A 5 -15.36 -43.45 -18.13
C PRO A 5 -16.02 -42.19 -18.71
N LYS A 6 -17.08 -42.32 -19.51
CA LYS A 6 -17.81 -41.17 -20.07
C LYS A 6 -18.64 -40.45 -19.00
N PHE A 7 -19.26 -41.19 -18.09
CA PHE A 7 -20.03 -40.61 -16.99
C PHE A 7 -19.15 -39.87 -15.98
N LEU A 8 -17.97 -40.43 -15.66
CA LEU A 8 -17.01 -39.78 -14.76
C LEU A 8 -16.43 -38.49 -15.39
N LEU A 9 -16.15 -38.49 -16.70
CA LEU A 9 -15.69 -37.31 -17.43
C LEU A 9 -16.76 -36.21 -17.51
N LEU A 10 -18.03 -36.59 -17.74
CA LEU A 10 -19.16 -35.64 -17.74
C LEU A 10 -19.37 -35.03 -16.35
N LEU A 11 -19.26 -35.84 -15.30
CA LEU A 11 -19.39 -35.37 -13.91
C LEU A 11 -18.24 -34.41 -13.52
N THR A 12 -16.99 -34.72 -13.89
CA THR A 12 -15.86 -33.82 -13.62
C THR A 12 -15.95 -32.51 -14.40
N LEU A 13 -16.40 -32.53 -15.65
CA LEU A 13 -16.66 -31.32 -16.45
C LEU A 13 -17.79 -30.47 -15.86
N LEU A 14 -18.87 -31.10 -15.36
CA LEU A 14 -19.97 -30.40 -14.68
C LEU A 14 -19.51 -29.75 -13.37
N ILE A 15 -18.71 -30.46 -12.57
CA ILE A 15 -18.15 -29.93 -11.31
C ILE A 15 -17.18 -28.79 -11.59
N MET A 16 -16.26 -28.94 -12.55
CA MET A 16 -15.36 -27.88 -13.00
C MET A 16 -16.13 -26.67 -13.53
N GLY A 17 -17.16 -26.89 -14.36
CA GLY A 17 -18.01 -25.82 -14.90
C GLY A 17 -18.76 -25.07 -13.79
N ALA A 18 -19.34 -25.78 -12.83
CA ALA A 18 -20.00 -25.19 -11.66
C ALA A 18 -19.01 -24.41 -10.77
N TYR A 19 -17.80 -24.94 -10.56
CA TYR A 19 -16.74 -24.29 -9.78
C TYR A 19 -16.23 -23.01 -10.45
N VAL A 20 -15.95 -23.05 -11.75
CA VAL A 20 -15.54 -21.87 -12.53
C VAL A 20 -16.63 -20.80 -12.51
N ASN A 21 -17.90 -21.20 -12.66
CA ASN A 21 -19.04 -20.29 -12.64
C ASN A 21 -19.26 -19.67 -11.23
N HIS A 22 -19.12 -20.45 -10.16
CA HIS A 22 -19.18 -19.96 -8.79
C HIS A 22 -18.07 -18.94 -8.50
N ASN A 23 -16.85 -19.22 -8.97
CA ASN A 23 -15.71 -18.30 -8.84
C ASN A 23 -15.87 -17.04 -9.71
N ALA A 24 -16.53 -17.12 -10.86
CA ALA A 24 -16.87 -15.95 -11.67
C ALA A 24 -17.94 -15.10 -10.98
N ALA A 25 -19.01 -15.72 -10.47
CA ALA A 25 -20.07 -15.05 -9.72
C ALA A 25 -19.55 -14.36 -8.45
N SER A 26 -18.68 -15.02 -7.68
CA SER A 26 -18.08 -14.45 -6.47
C SER A 26 -17.19 -13.24 -6.80
N ARG A 27 -16.40 -13.30 -7.87
CA ARG A 27 -15.59 -12.16 -8.37
C ARG A 27 -16.46 -10.99 -8.82
N MET A 28 -17.53 -11.26 -9.57
CA MET A 28 -18.47 -10.23 -10.02
C MET A 28 -19.16 -9.54 -8.83
N GLU A 29 -19.59 -10.30 -7.83
CA GLU A 29 -20.19 -9.76 -6.62
C GLU A 29 -19.19 -8.93 -5.79
N GLN A 30 -17.95 -9.41 -5.63
CA GLN A 30 -16.88 -8.66 -4.96
C GLN A 30 -16.59 -7.33 -5.69
N GLN A 31 -16.56 -7.37 -7.03
CA GLN A 31 -16.38 -6.16 -7.85
C GLN A 31 -17.54 -5.19 -7.68
N ARG A 32 -18.79 -5.67 -7.68
CA ARG A 32 -19.99 -4.85 -7.45
C ARG A 32 -19.96 -4.18 -6.07
N ARG A 33 -19.68 -4.93 -5.01
CA ARG A 33 -19.53 -4.41 -3.64
C ARG A 33 -18.44 -3.35 -3.55
N ARG A 34 -17.29 -3.60 -4.19
CA ARG A 34 -16.21 -2.62 -4.27
C ARG A 34 -16.67 -1.33 -4.95
N GLN A 35 -17.33 -1.42 -6.10
CA GLN A 35 -17.83 -0.24 -6.83
C GLN A 35 -18.83 0.55 -5.99
N GLN A 36 -19.80 -0.12 -5.36
CA GLN A 36 -20.78 0.52 -4.47
C GLN A 36 -20.09 1.22 -3.28
N ARG A 37 -19.14 0.56 -2.62
CA ARG A 37 -18.36 1.15 -1.53
C ARG A 37 -17.58 2.38 -1.99
N MET A 38 -16.90 2.29 -3.13
CA MET A 38 -16.14 3.42 -3.68
C MET A 38 -17.04 4.60 -4.07
N ALA A 39 -18.21 4.33 -4.65
CA ALA A 39 -19.19 5.37 -4.97
C ALA A 39 -19.67 6.09 -3.71
N LYS A 40 -19.98 5.34 -2.64
CA LYS A 40 -20.37 5.90 -1.34
C LYS A 40 -19.25 6.75 -0.72
N LEU A 41 -18.01 6.26 -0.72
CA LEU A 41 -16.86 7.00 -0.19
C LEU A 41 -16.61 8.29 -0.98
N LYS A 42 -16.72 8.24 -2.32
CA LYS A 42 -16.57 9.42 -3.18
C LYS A 42 -17.70 10.43 -3.00
N ALA A 43 -18.94 9.98 -2.79
CA ALA A 43 -20.07 10.86 -2.52
C ALA A 43 -19.92 11.66 -1.22
N ASN A 44 -19.13 11.15 -0.27
CA ASN A 44 -18.82 11.82 1.00
C ASN A 44 -17.59 12.76 0.91
N ALA A 45 -16.97 12.91 -0.26
CA ALA A 45 -15.85 13.83 -0.43
C ALA A 45 -16.31 15.29 -0.25
N THR A 46 -15.56 16.06 0.53
CA THR A 46 -15.91 17.45 0.87
C THR A 46 -15.24 18.45 -0.08
N ALA A 47 -15.69 19.71 -0.08
CA ALA A 47 -15.00 20.78 -0.81
C ALA A 47 -13.54 20.96 -0.34
N GLU A 48 -13.30 20.72 0.95
CA GLU A 48 -11.97 20.71 1.56
C GLU A 48 -11.07 19.61 0.96
N ASP A 49 -11.60 18.41 0.71
CA ASP A 49 -10.84 17.35 0.05
C ASP A 49 -10.31 17.77 -1.32
N TYR A 50 -11.16 18.41 -2.12
CA TYR A 50 -10.77 18.90 -3.44
C TYR A 50 -9.77 20.06 -3.33
N ALA A 51 -9.91 20.93 -2.33
CA ALA A 51 -8.98 22.04 -2.10
C ALA A 51 -7.57 21.54 -1.72
N PHE A 52 -7.47 20.59 -0.79
CA PHE A 52 -6.18 20.01 -0.41
C PHE A 52 -5.59 19.13 -1.50
N MET A 53 -6.42 18.37 -2.23
CA MET A 53 -5.93 17.62 -3.38
C MET A 53 -5.37 18.56 -4.46
N LYS A 54 -6.04 19.68 -4.75
CA LYS A 54 -5.52 20.70 -5.67
C LYS A 54 -4.21 21.30 -5.14
N LYS A 55 -4.09 21.56 -3.84
CA LYS A 55 -2.84 22.02 -3.21
C LYS A 55 -1.70 21.01 -3.45
N VAL A 56 -1.95 19.72 -3.17
CA VAL A 56 -0.99 18.63 -3.41
C VAL A 56 -0.53 18.57 -4.87
N LEU A 57 -1.46 18.64 -5.82
CA LEU A 57 -1.14 18.58 -7.25
C LEU A 57 -0.34 19.79 -7.72
N ASN A 58 -0.68 21.00 -7.25
CA ASN A 58 0.09 22.20 -7.55
C ASN A 58 1.50 22.15 -6.98
N MET A 59 1.66 21.63 -5.75
CA MET A 59 2.98 21.43 -5.14
C MET A 59 3.81 20.43 -5.91
N SER A 60 3.23 19.30 -6.31
CA SER A 60 3.89 18.29 -7.14
C SER A 60 4.35 18.90 -8.46
N ALA A 61 3.46 19.64 -9.14
CA ALA A 61 3.76 20.29 -10.41
C ALA A 61 4.86 21.37 -10.30
N ALA A 62 5.01 22.04 -9.16
CA ALA A 62 6.07 23.02 -8.93
C ALA A 62 7.48 22.40 -8.87
N PHE A 63 7.56 21.08 -8.70
CA PHE A 63 8.83 20.33 -8.66
C PHE A 63 9.02 19.42 -9.88
N THR A 64 8.23 19.64 -10.94
CA THR A 64 8.39 18.95 -12.22
C THR A 64 9.79 19.15 -12.78
N ASP A 65 10.44 18.06 -13.15
CA ASP A 65 11.78 18.11 -13.72
C ASP A 65 11.78 18.37 -15.24
N ALA A 66 12.97 18.39 -15.85
CA ALA A 66 13.13 18.59 -17.29
C ALA A 66 12.53 17.45 -18.15
N ALA A 67 12.26 16.28 -17.55
CA ALA A 67 11.57 15.16 -18.20
C ALA A 67 10.04 15.25 -18.07
N ASN A 68 9.53 16.34 -17.48
CA ASN A 68 8.12 16.55 -17.21
C ASN A 68 7.52 15.53 -16.22
N ASP A 69 8.36 14.94 -15.35
CA ASP A 69 7.95 14.06 -14.27
C ASP A 69 7.89 14.85 -12.96
N ALA A 70 6.72 14.82 -12.33
CA ALA A 70 6.47 15.48 -11.05
C ALA A 70 6.63 14.47 -9.89
N PRO A 71 7.41 14.77 -8.84
CA PRO A 71 7.60 13.85 -7.73
C PRO A 71 6.29 13.65 -6.95
N PRO A 72 5.97 12.41 -6.51
CA PRO A 72 4.90 12.16 -5.57
C PRO A 72 4.97 13.11 -4.38
N THR A 73 3.86 13.78 -4.08
CA THR A 73 3.79 14.83 -3.06
C THR A 73 2.59 14.57 -2.17
N SER A 74 2.72 14.86 -0.88
CA SER A 74 1.69 14.56 0.11
C SER A 74 1.58 15.64 1.18
N LEU A 75 0.37 15.77 1.73
CA LEU A 75 0.04 16.62 2.86
C LEU A 75 -0.64 15.79 3.95
N VAL A 76 -0.30 16.04 5.21
CA VAL A 76 -1.09 15.62 6.36
C VAL A 76 -1.85 16.82 6.88
N VAL A 77 -3.17 16.68 7.01
CA VAL A 77 -4.07 17.74 7.46
C VAL A 77 -4.81 17.28 8.71
N LYS A 78 -4.90 18.15 9.71
CA LYS A 78 -5.72 17.96 10.91
C LYS A 78 -6.45 19.26 11.23
N ASP A 79 -7.76 19.17 11.48
CA ASP A 79 -8.62 20.33 11.76
C ASP A 79 -8.51 21.46 10.72
N GLY A 80 -8.46 21.08 9.43
CA GLY A 80 -8.29 22.01 8.30
C GLY A 80 -6.92 22.69 8.21
N LYS A 81 -5.95 22.28 9.03
CA LYS A 81 -4.58 22.80 9.01
C LYS A 81 -3.61 21.75 8.48
N VAL A 82 -2.74 22.17 7.56
CA VAL A 82 -1.60 21.36 7.15
C VAL A 82 -0.59 21.28 8.30
N ILE A 83 -0.34 20.07 8.78
CA ILE A 83 0.61 19.79 9.86
C ILE A 83 1.87 19.08 9.34
N GLY A 84 1.85 18.55 8.12
CA GLY A 84 3.01 17.95 7.48
C GLY A 84 2.94 18.08 5.96
N GLU A 85 4.09 18.36 5.35
CA GLU A 85 4.27 18.41 3.90
C GLU A 85 5.43 17.49 3.52
N GLY A 86 5.29 16.74 2.43
CA GLY A 86 6.32 15.83 1.96
C GLY A 86 6.31 15.68 0.45
N ARG A 87 7.49 15.47 -0.13
CA ARG A 87 7.65 15.09 -1.54
C ARG A 87 8.67 13.97 -1.65
N ASP A 88 8.57 13.17 -2.70
CA ASP A 88 9.55 12.14 -2.99
C ASP A 88 10.91 12.79 -3.24
N ARG A 89 11.89 12.35 -2.44
CA ARG A 89 13.29 12.76 -2.53
C ARG A 89 14.20 11.54 -2.54
N SER A 90 13.68 10.37 -2.90
CA SER A 90 14.40 9.10 -2.80
C SER A 90 15.72 9.12 -3.58
N ALA A 91 15.68 9.57 -4.83
CA ALA A 91 16.87 9.75 -5.66
C ALA A 91 17.78 10.88 -5.17
N GLN A 92 17.21 11.98 -4.65
CA GLN A 92 17.97 13.16 -4.21
C GLN A 92 18.75 12.87 -2.91
N LEU A 93 18.18 12.10 -2.01
CA LEU A 93 18.75 11.77 -0.70
C LEU A 93 19.48 10.42 -0.67
N ILE A 94 19.40 9.64 -1.77
CA ILE A 94 19.86 8.24 -1.80
C ILE A 94 19.19 7.45 -0.66
N ASP A 95 17.89 7.70 -0.46
CA ASP A 95 17.09 7.11 0.60
C ASP A 95 15.83 6.47 -0.02
N PRO A 96 15.78 5.13 -0.15
CA PRO A 96 14.63 4.45 -0.75
C PRO A 96 13.34 4.59 0.08
N SER A 97 13.41 5.12 1.31
CA SER A 97 12.25 5.38 2.16
C SER A 97 11.70 6.80 2.03
N ALA A 98 12.42 7.73 1.40
CA ALA A 98 12.06 9.15 1.33
C ALA A 98 10.94 9.46 0.30
N HIS A 99 9.84 8.71 0.34
CA HIS A 99 8.64 8.96 -0.44
C HIS A 99 7.83 10.14 0.13
N GLY A 100 6.98 10.75 -0.70
CA GLY A 100 6.15 11.90 -0.31
C GLY A 100 5.30 11.65 0.94
N GLU A 101 4.70 10.47 1.07
CA GLU A 101 3.89 10.12 2.25
C GLU A 101 4.73 9.97 3.51
N MET A 102 5.92 9.38 3.38
CA MET A 102 6.83 9.13 4.51
C MET A 102 7.35 10.45 5.06
N GLU A 103 7.75 11.36 4.18
CA GLU A 103 8.21 12.70 4.54
C GLU A 103 7.08 13.55 5.15
N ALA A 104 5.86 13.46 4.63
CA ALA A 104 4.71 14.20 5.16
C ALA A 104 4.31 13.69 6.56
N VAL A 105 4.31 12.37 6.78
CA VAL A 105 4.06 11.77 8.10
C VAL A 105 5.15 12.17 9.09
N LYS A 106 6.43 12.09 8.70
CA LYS A 106 7.55 12.53 9.54
C LYS A 106 7.41 13.99 9.95
N ALA A 107 7.08 14.88 9.01
CA ALA A 107 6.84 16.29 9.30
C ALA A 107 5.65 16.48 10.27
N ALA A 108 4.56 15.76 10.08
CA ALA A 108 3.37 15.83 10.93
C ALA A 108 3.60 15.32 12.35
N CYS A 109 4.32 14.21 12.50
CA CYS A 109 4.71 13.67 13.81
C CYS A 109 5.59 14.66 14.57
N ASN A 110 6.58 15.26 13.89
CA ASN A 110 7.44 16.29 14.48
C ASN A 110 6.64 17.54 14.88
N TYR A 111 5.70 17.99 14.03
CA TYR A 111 4.82 19.11 14.35
C TYR A 111 3.95 18.82 15.59
N SER A 112 3.45 17.59 15.71
CA SER A 112 2.52 17.19 16.77
C SER A 112 3.21 16.74 18.06
N GLY A 113 4.52 16.46 18.02
CA GLY A 113 5.24 15.84 19.13
C GLY A 113 4.73 14.43 19.46
N ALA A 114 4.17 13.73 18.47
CA ALA A 114 3.50 12.44 18.64
C ALA A 114 3.86 11.48 17.50
N THR A 115 3.82 10.18 17.76
CA THR A 115 4.04 9.13 16.74
C THR A 115 2.76 8.67 16.06
N THR A 116 1.59 9.10 16.57
CA THR A 116 0.28 8.86 15.98
C THR A 116 -0.32 10.16 15.45
N LEU A 117 -1.20 10.02 14.46
CA LEU A 117 -1.82 11.10 13.70
C LEU A 117 -3.35 10.92 13.64
N GLU A 118 -3.94 10.38 14.71
CA GLU A 118 -5.40 10.24 14.85
C GLU A 118 -6.14 11.55 14.55
N GLY A 119 -7.26 11.44 13.83
CA GLY A 119 -8.05 12.58 13.35
C GLY A 119 -7.40 13.35 12.19
N SER A 120 -6.29 12.87 11.64
CA SER A 120 -5.63 13.48 10.47
C SER A 120 -6.02 12.78 9.18
N VAL A 121 -6.02 13.53 8.09
CA VAL A 121 -6.22 13.04 6.73
C VAL A 121 -4.94 13.20 5.93
N LEU A 122 -4.50 12.14 5.25
CA LEU A 122 -3.44 12.21 4.25
C LEU A 122 -4.04 12.53 2.87
N TYR A 123 -3.51 13.54 2.19
CA TYR A 123 -3.72 13.80 0.77
C TYR A 123 -2.43 13.51 0.00
N THR A 124 -2.48 12.73 -1.08
CA THR A 124 -1.28 12.40 -1.88
C THR A 124 -1.53 12.39 -3.40
N SER A 125 -0.55 12.82 -4.20
CA SER A 125 -0.66 12.93 -5.66
C SER A 125 -0.62 11.59 -6.39
N SER A 126 -0.33 10.49 -5.68
CA SER A 126 -0.29 9.14 -6.24
C SER A 126 -0.83 8.12 -5.25
N LYS A 127 -1.20 6.93 -5.74
CA LYS A 127 -1.63 5.82 -4.86
C LYS A 127 -0.46 5.37 -3.98
N PRO A 128 -0.61 5.31 -2.64
CA PRO A 128 0.45 4.84 -1.77
C PRO A 128 0.99 3.46 -2.14
N CYS A 129 2.31 3.30 -1.99
CA CYS A 129 2.98 2.01 -2.09
C CYS A 129 2.74 1.16 -0.81
N PRO A 130 3.11 -0.13 -0.80
CA PRO A 130 2.89 -0.99 0.37
C PRO A 130 3.58 -0.49 1.64
N MET A 131 4.79 0.08 1.53
CA MET A 131 5.52 0.67 2.64
C MET A 131 4.81 1.89 3.22
N CYS A 132 4.47 2.86 2.37
CA CYS A 132 3.73 4.06 2.79
C CYS A 132 2.39 3.69 3.40
N LEU A 133 1.67 2.72 2.81
CA LEU A 133 0.39 2.26 3.34
C LEU A 133 0.54 1.64 4.73
N ALA A 134 1.56 0.79 4.94
CA ALA A 134 1.83 0.22 6.26
C ALA A 134 2.11 1.31 7.30
N LEU A 135 2.93 2.33 6.97
CA LEU A 135 3.18 3.46 7.86
C LEU A 135 1.89 4.21 8.21
N LEU A 136 1.03 4.48 7.23
CA LEU A 136 -0.23 5.21 7.45
C LEU A 136 -1.17 4.47 8.42
N TYR A 137 -1.19 3.13 8.39
CA TYR A 137 -1.89 2.33 9.39
C TYR A 137 -1.18 2.38 10.75
N MET A 138 0.15 2.36 10.80
CA MET A 138 0.91 2.42 12.07
C MET A 138 0.75 3.76 12.81
N VAL A 139 0.47 4.84 12.09
CA VAL A 139 0.27 6.18 12.67
C VAL A 139 -1.21 6.55 12.79
N ASP A 140 -2.14 5.62 12.54
CA ASP A 140 -3.58 5.82 12.75
C ASP A 140 -4.18 7.06 12.05
N VAL A 141 -3.81 7.32 10.78
CA VAL A 141 -4.52 8.35 10.02
C VAL A 141 -5.99 7.96 9.84
N GLU A 142 -6.90 8.92 9.97
CA GLU A 142 -8.33 8.66 9.86
C GLU A 142 -8.72 8.32 8.41
N ARG A 143 -8.07 8.97 7.45
CA ARG A 143 -8.41 8.83 6.03
C ARG A 143 -7.24 9.08 5.10
N ILE A 144 -7.26 8.39 3.97
CA ILE A 144 -6.29 8.54 2.88
C ILE A 144 -7.04 8.95 1.62
N VAL A 145 -6.65 10.07 1.02
CA VAL A 145 -7.20 10.62 -0.22
C VAL A 145 -6.06 10.70 -1.23
N TYR A 146 -6.15 9.95 -2.33
CA TYR A 146 -5.09 9.90 -3.33
C TYR A 146 -5.60 10.22 -4.74
N TYR A 147 -4.74 10.85 -5.53
CA TYR A 147 -4.94 11.03 -6.97
C TYR A 147 -4.42 9.81 -7.74
N MET A 148 -5.06 9.50 -8.87
CA MET A 148 -4.67 8.39 -9.73
C MET A 148 -4.39 8.94 -11.14
N PRO A 149 -3.13 9.32 -11.42
CA PRO A 149 -2.73 9.82 -12.74
C PRO A 149 -2.84 8.72 -13.82
N SER A 150 -2.80 9.13 -15.09
CA SER A 150 -2.66 8.20 -16.22
C SER A 150 -1.27 7.54 -16.21
N ASP A 151 -1.20 6.25 -16.59
CA ASP A 151 0.03 5.43 -16.49
C ASP A 151 1.22 6.00 -17.30
N THR A 152 2.25 6.51 -16.60
CA THR A 152 3.57 6.79 -17.16
C THR A 152 4.49 5.57 -17.11
N THR A 153 5.59 5.56 -17.87
CA THR A 153 6.58 4.47 -17.83
C THR A 153 7.19 4.29 -16.43
N GLN A 154 7.48 5.39 -15.73
CA GLN A 154 7.97 5.37 -14.36
C GLN A 154 6.93 4.78 -13.40
N MET A 155 5.65 5.16 -13.53
CA MET A 155 4.56 4.54 -12.77
C MET A 155 4.45 3.04 -13.01
N LYS A 156 4.63 2.56 -14.25
CA LYS A 156 4.61 1.12 -14.55
C LYS A 156 5.73 0.37 -13.82
N ALA A 157 6.95 0.91 -13.80
CA ALA A 157 8.07 0.32 -13.09
C ALA A 157 7.85 0.30 -11.56
N ALA A 158 7.40 1.43 -11.00
CA ALA A 158 7.02 1.52 -9.58
C ALA A 158 5.89 0.53 -9.24
N ASN A 159 4.88 0.40 -10.11
CA ASN A 159 3.78 -0.55 -9.95
C ASN A 159 4.25 -2.01 -9.96
N ALA A 160 5.26 -2.36 -10.77
CA ALA A 160 5.84 -3.70 -10.78
C ALA A 160 6.58 -4.01 -9.46
N SER A 161 7.42 -3.08 -8.98
CA SER A 161 8.10 -3.22 -7.68
C SER A 161 7.08 -3.34 -6.53
N ASN A 162 6.06 -2.47 -6.52
CA ASN A 162 4.99 -2.50 -5.53
C ASN A 162 4.23 -3.82 -5.54
N ARG A 163 3.94 -4.38 -6.71
CA ARG A 163 3.30 -5.69 -6.84
C ARG A 163 4.17 -6.80 -6.23
N ARG A 164 5.48 -6.81 -6.52
CA ARG A 164 6.43 -7.78 -5.95
C ARG A 164 6.37 -7.77 -4.42
N VAL A 165 6.41 -6.58 -3.82
CA VAL A 165 6.33 -6.40 -2.35
C VAL A 165 4.97 -6.86 -1.83
N SER A 166 3.86 -6.42 -2.42
CA SER A 166 2.52 -6.81 -1.98
C SER A 166 2.27 -8.32 -2.06
N GLU A 167 2.77 -9.00 -3.09
CA GLU A 167 2.62 -10.46 -3.19
C GLU A 167 3.53 -11.19 -2.18
N ALA A 168 4.74 -10.70 -1.93
CA ALA A 168 5.61 -11.27 -0.90
C ALA A 168 4.97 -11.16 0.50
N LEU A 169 4.35 -10.02 0.83
CA LEU A 169 3.72 -9.82 2.15
C LEU A 169 2.51 -10.73 2.43
N LYS A 170 1.89 -11.31 1.40
CA LYS A 170 0.79 -12.29 1.56
C LYS A 170 1.28 -13.71 1.81
N GLN A 171 2.56 -13.98 1.58
CA GLN A 171 3.14 -15.31 1.71
C GLN A 171 3.60 -15.55 3.15
N ASP A 172 3.54 -16.82 3.56
CA ASP A 172 4.22 -17.29 4.76
C ASP A 172 5.72 -16.93 4.68
N PRO A 173 6.35 -16.45 5.76
CA PRO A 173 7.77 -16.09 5.80
C PRO A 173 8.69 -17.14 5.16
N ALA A 174 8.40 -18.43 5.32
CA ALA A 174 9.22 -19.52 4.80
C ALA A 174 9.27 -19.58 3.25
N TYR A 175 8.31 -18.95 2.57
CA TYR A 175 8.19 -19.00 1.11
C TYR A 175 8.38 -17.65 0.42
N ARG A 176 8.70 -16.59 1.17
CA ARG A 176 8.91 -15.27 0.59
C ARG A 176 10.15 -15.24 -0.32
N PRO A 177 10.19 -14.35 -1.33
CA PRO A 177 11.34 -14.21 -2.22
C PRO A 177 12.64 -13.79 -1.51
N ILE A 178 12.51 -13.11 -0.37
CA ILE A 178 13.65 -12.82 0.52
C ILE A 178 13.67 -13.94 1.56
N PRO A 179 14.73 -14.77 1.61
CA PRO A 179 14.79 -15.86 2.56
C PRO A 179 14.90 -15.30 3.99
N GLU A 180 13.99 -15.71 4.85
CA GLU A 180 13.99 -15.37 6.28
C GLU A 180 14.50 -16.57 7.07
N LEU A 181 15.66 -16.41 7.75
CA LEU A 181 16.16 -17.39 8.69
C LEU A 181 15.63 -17.05 10.09
N VAL A 182 14.77 -17.90 10.62
CA VAL A 182 14.24 -17.78 11.99
C VAL A 182 15.16 -18.57 12.93
N LEU A 183 15.83 -17.87 13.85
CA LEU A 183 16.65 -18.47 14.90
C LEU A 183 15.86 -18.46 16.21
N GLN A 184 15.80 -19.61 16.87
CA GLN A 184 15.30 -19.74 18.24
C GLN A 184 16.46 -19.55 19.24
N PRO A 185 16.16 -19.21 20.51
CA PRO A 185 17.19 -19.13 21.55
C PRO A 185 18.10 -20.38 21.62
N SER A 186 17.55 -21.58 21.43
CA SER A 186 18.30 -22.84 21.39
C SER A 186 19.32 -22.93 20.26
N ASP A 187 19.05 -22.30 19.10
CA ASP A 187 19.99 -22.25 17.98
C ASP A 187 21.22 -21.39 18.31
N LEU A 188 21.06 -20.50 19.29
CA LEU A 188 22.06 -19.54 19.75
C LEU A 188 22.84 -20.00 20.98
N GLU A 189 22.40 -21.03 21.71
CA GLU A 189 23.05 -21.52 22.95
C GLU A 189 24.53 -21.87 22.74
N LYS A 190 24.88 -22.43 21.57
CA LYS A 190 26.27 -22.72 21.20
C LYS A 190 27.16 -21.48 20.99
N PHE A 191 26.54 -20.30 20.88
CA PHE A 191 27.18 -19.00 20.77
C PHE A 191 27.04 -18.17 22.06
N ALA A 192 26.41 -18.72 23.11
CA ALA A 192 26.31 -18.06 24.40
C ALA A 192 27.67 -18.06 25.09
N GLY A 193 28.36 -16.92 25.02
CA GLY A 193 29.40 -16.58 25.99
C GLY A 193 28.79 -16.09 27.32
N ASP A 194 29.62 -15.57 28.21
CA ASP A 194 29.20 -15.08 29.54
C ASP A 194 28.47 -13.71 29.51
N ASP A 195 28.20 -13.13 28.33
CA ASP A 195 27.67 -11.77 28.18
C ASP A 195 26.13 -11.65 28.34
N GLY A 196 25.43 -12.77 28.52
CA GLY A 196 24.04 -12.81 28.97
C GLY A 196 22.98 -12.39 27.93
N TRP A 197 23.37 -12.17 26.67
CA TRP A 197 22.47 -11.65 25.62
C TRP A 197 21.33 -12.60 25.22
N ILE A 198 21.49 -13.92 25.39
CA ILE A 198 20.54 -14.94 24.89
C ILE A 198 19.35 -15.19 25.83
N LYS A 199 19.29 -14.52 26.99
CA LYS A 199 18.24 -14.73 28.02
C LYS A 199 17.03 -13.77 27.95
N ARG A 200 16.85 -12.98 26.88
CA ARG A 200 15.73 -12.02 26.73
C ARG A 200 14.68 -12.48 25.73
#